data_AF-A0A7W0A663-F1
#
_entry.id   AF-A0A7W0A663-F1
#
_cell.length_a   1.000
_cell.length_b   1.000
_cell.length_c   1.000
_cell.angle_alpha   90.00
_cell.angle_beta   90.00
_cell.angle_gamma   90.00
#
_symmetry.space_group_name_H-M   'P 1'
#
loop_
_entity.id
_entity.type
_entity.pdbx_description
1 polymer ?
#
loop_
_entity_poly.entity_id
_entity_poly.type
_entity_poly.pdbx_seq_one_letter_code
_entity_poly.pdbx_strand_id
1 'polypeptide(L)'
;MSKKKELTPGGEPQQCGICRRTLLKGERPQPYVTRDRERHQVCELCRRNADRAGWMRETAEPGVGAPLARPDRRQSLFGRLRSRTDPELVTGDPELDSGPALPSADEDSPEEVWKAEYEEHISRSAGARVQEREREGPRDPRHVRAVPTDTDVRASHALEIFNQTEHARTVAGLCRTLGPPWVSALPLRDAPSEISIVVAWELSWYQFRVDLGDSRDPVLLFAKGEELDELDETLCHWNASAQADGSLVAGLPTE
;
A
#
# COMPACT_ATOMS: atom_id res chain seq x y z
N MET A 1 -8.29 -24.68 -35.26
CA MET A 1 -7.62 -25.19 -34.04
C MET A 1 -6.40 -24.32 -33.76
N SER A 2 -6.57 -23.27 -32.95
CA SER A 2 -5.46 -22.36 -32.63
C SER A 2 -4.57 -22.99 -31.57
N LYS A 3 -3.30 -23.26 -31.91
CA LYS A 3 -2.28 -23.74 -30.97
C LYS A 3 -2.05 -22.66 -29.90
N LYS A 4 -2.41 -22.98 -28.66
CA LYS A 4 -2.12 -22.14 -27.49
C LYS A 4 -0.60 -22.12 -27.31
N LYS A 5 0.03 -20.97 -27.50
CA LYS A 5 1.47 -20.79 -27.21
C LYS A 5 1.62 -20.80 -25.70
N GLU A 6 2.17 -21.88 -25.16
CA GLU A 6 2.59 -21.96 -23.77
C GLU A 6 3.91 -21.20 -23.62
N LEU A 7 3.87 -20.11 -22.86
CA LEU A 7 5.05 -19.32 -22.51
C LEU A 7 5.77 -20.02 -21.35
N THR A 8 6.71 -20.90 -21.66
CA THR A 8 7.58 -21.49 -20.63
C THR A 8 8.55 -20.44 -20.11
N PRO A 9 8.55 -20.11 -18.80
CA PRO A 9 9.50 -19.16 -18.23
C PRO A 9 10.89 -19.80 -18.13
N GLY A 10 11.68 -19.76 -19.21
CA GLY A 10 13.10 -20.16 -19.19
C GLY A 10 14.02 -19.21 -18.42
N GLY A 11 13.97 -19.22 -17.08
CA GLY A 11 14.92 -18.54 -16.21
C GLY A 11 14.70 -18.97 -14.75
N GLU A 12 15.78 -19.12 -13.98
CA GLU A 12 15.70 -19.44 -12.55
C GLU A 12 15.01 -18.28 -11.79
N PRO A 13 14.04 -18.56 -10.90
CA PRO A 13 13.31 -17.51 -10.19
C PRO A 13 14.26 -16.79 -9.22
N GLN A 14 14.71 -15.60 -9.60
CA GLN A 14 15.49 -14.74 -8.70
C GLN A 14 14.57 -14.02 -7.71
N GLN A 15 14.99 -13.85 -6.46
CA GLN A 15 14.20 -13.14 -5.44
C GLN A 15 14.84 -11.79 -5.10
N CYS A 16 14.01 -10.82 -4.74
CA CYS A 16 14.47 -9.53 -4.23
C CYS A 16 15.13 -9.69 -2.85
N GLY A 17 16.32 -9.13 -2.64
CA GLY A 17 17.04 -9.18 -1.36
C GLY A 17 16.33 -8.45 -0.21
N ILE A 18 15.40 -7.54 -0.49
CA ILE A 18 14.67 -6.77 0.52
C ILE A 18 13.31 -7.39 0.83
N CYS A 19 12.42 -7.52 -0.17
CA CYS A 19 11.05 -7.99 0.04
C CYS A 19 10.84 -9.48 -0.26
N ARG A 20 11.87 -10.19 -0.73
CA ARG A 20 11.86 -11.63 -1.07
C ARG A 20 10.81 -12.06 -2.10
N ARG A 21 10.16 -11.12 -2.80
CA ARG A 21 9.30 -11.44 -3.94
C ARG A 21 10.13 -12.02 -5.08
N THR A 22 9.56 -12.97 -5.82
CA THR A 22 10.13 -13.47 -7.07
C THR A 22 10.10 -12.37 -8.13
N LEU A 23 11.26 -12.10 -8.73
CA LEU A 23 11.44 -11.13 -9.80
C LEU A 23 10.87 -11.70 -11.10
N LEU A 24 9.99 -10.93 -11.75
CA LEU A 24 9.33 -11.37 -12.97
C LEU A 24 10.21 -11.18 -14.21
N LYS A 25 9.92 -11.93 -15.27
CA LYS A 25 10.58 -11.73 -16.57
C LYS A 25 10.27 -10.33 -17.11
N GLY A 26 11.32 -9.55 -17.33
CA GLY A 26 11.23 -8.17 -17.82
C GLY A 26 11.27 -7.10 -16.72
N GLU A 27 11.20 -7.50 -15.45
CA GLU A 27 11.54 -6.60 -14.34
C GLU A 27 13.02 -6.23 -14.40
N ARG A 28 13.37 -4.99 -14.06
CA ARG A 28 14.75 -4.49 -14.06
C ARG A 28 15.27 -4.38 -12.63
N PRO A 29 15.66 -5.49 -11.98
CA PRO A 29 16.27 -5.43 -10.65
C PRO A 29 17.62 -4.69 -10.73
N GLN A 30 17.96 -3.99 -9.66
CA GLN A 30 19.23 -3.32 -9.51
C GLN A 30 20.13 -4.06 -8.51
N PRO A 31 21.43 -4.19 -8.79
CA PRO A 31 22.38 -4.81 -7.87
C PRO A 31 22.74 -3.88 -6.71
N TYR A 32 22.72 -4.44 -5.51
CA TYR A 32 23.17 -3.81 -4.28
C TYR A 32 24.14 -4.70 -3.52
N VAL A 33 24.96 -4.08 -2.70
CA VAL A 33 25.94 -4.73 -1.84
C VAL A 33 25.63 -4.36 -0.39
N THR A 34 25.50 -5.37 0.47
CA THR A 34 25.32 -5.17 1.92
C THR A 34 26.63 -4.70 2.57
N ARG A 35 26.57 -4.30 3.84
CA ARG A 35 27.77 -3.99 4.63
C ARG A 35 28.74 -5.17 4.72
N ASP A 36 28.22 -6.39 4.69
CA ASP A 36 28.97 -7.64 4.73
C ASP A 36 29.54 -8.06 3.35
N ARG A 37 29.41 -7.18 2.34
CA ARG A 37 29.84 -7.39 0.95
C ARG A 37 29.08 -8.48 0.20
N GLU A 38 27.88 -8.82 0.64
CA GLU A 38 27.00 -9.74 -0.08
C GLU A 38 26.21 -9.01 -1.18
N ARG A 39 26.15 -9.61 -2.37
CA ARG A 39 25.48 -9.04 -3.54
C ARG A 39 24.05 -9.53 -3.64
N HIS A 40 23.11 -8.61 -3.71
CA HIS A 40 21.69 -8.91 -3.84
C HIS A 40 21.06 -8.15 -5.00
N GLN A 41 20.05 -8.76 -5.62
CA GLN A 41 19.18 -8.10 -6.60
C GLN A 41 18.02 -7.45 -5.86
N VAL A 42 17.74 -6.19 -6.14
CA VAL A 42 16.66 -5.41 -5.50
C VAL A 42 15.69 -4.94 -6.57
N CYS A 43 14.40 -5.22 -6.40
CA CYS A 43 13.38 -4.73 -7.33
C CYS A 43 13.28 -3.21 -7.34
N GLU A 44 12.69 -2.64 -8.40
CA GLU A 44 12.57 -1.18 -8.58
C GLU A 44 11.85 -0.48 -7.42
N LEU A 45 10.92 -1.17 -6.76
CA LEU A 45 10.15 -0.67 -5.61
C LEU A 45 10.95 -0.67 -4.29
N CYS A 46 11.90 -1.60 -4.13
CA CYS A 46 12.65 -1.75 -2.89
C CYS A 46 13.96 -0.95 -2.84
N ARG A 47 14.18 -0.09 -3.83
CA ARG A 47 15.40 0.73 -3.94
C ARG A 47 15.61 1.65 -2.73
N ARG A 48 14.59 2.43 -2.36
CA ARG A 48 14.65 3.32 -1.18
C ARG A 48 14.88 2.54 0.13
N ASN A 49 14.35 1.33 0.22
CA ASN A 49 14.52 0.48 1.41
C ASN A 49 15.95 -0.10 1.48
N ALA A 50 16.53 -0.50 0.35
CA ALA A 50 17.94 -0.89 0.30
C ALA A 50 18.86 0.28 0.65
N ASP A 51 18.58 1.48 0.14
CA ASP A 51 19.33 2.70 0.48
C ASP A 51 19.23 3.00 2.01
N ARG A 52 18.04 2.88 2.62
CA ARG A 52 17.84 3.04 4.09
C ARG A 52 18.51 1.96 4.92
N ALA A 53 18.60 0.73 4.42
CA ALA A 53 19.33 -0.36 5.06
C ALA A 53 20.86 -0.17 4.96
N GLY A 54 21.32 0.93 4.36
CA GLY A 54 22.74 1.22 4.17
C GLY A 54 23.38 0.32 3.11
N TRP A 55 22.59 -0.31 2.24
CA TRP A 55 23.13 -1.10 1.15
C TRP A 55 23.66 -0.14 0.09
N MET A 56 24.85 -0.42 -0.41
CA MET A 56 25.47 0.40 -1.43
C MET A 56 25.04 -0.12 -2.80
N ARG A 57 24.52 0.77 -3.66
CA ARG A 57 24.32 0.42 -5.07
C ARG A 57 25.66 0.04 -5.65
N GLU A 58 25.70 -1.12 -6.27
CA GLU A 58 26.85 -1.45 -7.09
C GLU A 58 26.75 -0.56 -8.31
N THR A 59 27.42 0.60 -8.24
CA THR A 59 27.56 1.48 -9.38
C THR A 59 28.21 0.62 -10.44
N ALA A 60 27.48 0.36 -11.51
CA ALA A 60 28.09 -0.16 -12.71
C ALA A 60 29.10 0.89 -13.15
N GLU A 61 30.34 0.77 -12.68
CA GLU A 61 31.49 1.18 -13.48
C GLU A 61 31.16 0.68 -14.89
N PRO A 62 31.03 1.55 -15.90
CA PRO A 62 30.88 1.08 -17.27
C PRO A 62 32.16 0.32 -17.60
N GLY A 63 32.11 -0.99 -17.37
CA GLY A 63 33.11 -1.94 -17.80
C GLY A 63 33.23 -1.80 -19.30
N VAL A 64 34.29 -1.10 -19.68
CA VAL A 64 35.04 -1.19 -20.93
C VAL A 64 34.54 -2.31 -21.85
N GLY A 65 33.94 -1.91 -22.97
CA GLY A 65 33.84 -2.73 -24.18
C GLY A 65 32.48 -3.35 -24.46
N ALA A 66 31.59 -2.59 -25.09
CA ALA A 66 30.64 -3.15 -26.06
C ALA A 66 30.54 -2.23 -27.29
N PRO A 67 30.56 -2.77 -28.53
CA PRO A 67 30.82 -1.97 -29.73
C PRO A 67 29.63 -1.09 -30.11
N LEU A 68 29.95 0.09 -30.65
CA LEU A 68 29.03 1.01 -31.31
C LEU A 68 28.15 0.27 -32.33
N ALA A 69 26.84 0.16 -32.05
CA ALA A 69 25.86 -0.14 -33.07
C ALA A 69 25.76 1.08 -34.00
N ARG A 70 26.34 0.96 -35.19
CA ARG A 70 26.23 1.93 -36.29
C ARG A 70 24.76 2.18 -36.64
N PRO A 71 24.31 3.44 -36.79
CA PRO A 71 23.08 3.70 -37.52
C PRO A 71 23.33 3.48 -39.01
N ASP A 72 22.65 2.49 -39.58
CA ASP A 72 22.66 2.25 -41.02
C ASP A 72 21.95 3.40 -41.74
N ARG A 73 22.64 3.90 -42.77
CA ARG A 73 22.30 5.06 -43.57
C ARG A 73 22.08 4.55 -44.99
N ARG A 74 20.82 4.51 -45.43
CA ARG A 74 20.31 4.52 -46.84
C ARG A 74 18.79 4.24 -46.76
N GLN A 75 17.84 4.90 -47.43
CA GLN A 75 17.81 5.82 -48.57
C GLN A 75 16.47 6.59 -48.56
N SER A 76 16.47 7.83 -49.05
CA SER A 76 15.28 8.62 -49.38
C SER A 76 14.54 8.07 -50.59
N LEU A 77 13.28 8.49 -50.83
CA LEU A 77 12.79 9.12 -52.07
C LEU A 77 11.28 9.46 -51.89
N PHE A 78 10.85 10.56 -52.52
CA PHE A 78 9.51 11.22 -52.46
C PHE A 78 9.27 12.08 -51.21
N GLY A 79 9.07 13.39 -51.25
CA GLY A 79 8.98 14.33 -52.36
C GLY A 79 8.21 15.57 -51.88
N ARG A 80 8.86 16.75 -51.93
CA ARG A 80 8.33 18.10 -52.27
C ARG A 80 7.03 18.57 -51.55
N LEU A 81 6.91 19.77 -50.99
CA LEU A 81 7.27 21.09 -51.55
C LEU A 81 7.01 22.21 -50.50
N ARG A 82 7.98 23.16 -50.35
CA ARG A 82 7.86 24.63 -50.12
C ARG A 82 7.06 25.19 -48.92
N SER A 83 7.38 26.34 -48.31
CA SER A 83 8.42 27.36 -48.50
C SER A 83 8.47 28.24 -47.23
N ARG A 84 9.66 28.49 -46.67
CA ARG A 84 10.32 29.80 -46.58
C ARG A 84 9.39 31.02 -46.45
N THR A 85 9.49 31.71 -45.32
CA THR A 85 9.83 33.14 -45.25
C THR A 85 10.39 33.44 -43.86
N ASP A 86 11.63 33.93 -43.84
CA ASP A 86 12.25 34.74 -42.80
C ASP A 86 12.34 36.17 -43.36
N PRO A 87 12.28 37.22 -42.51
CA PRO A 87 13.52 37.97 -42.29
C PRO A 87 13.73 38.60 -40.89
N GLU A 88 14.98 38.48 -40.45
CA GLU A 88 15.90 39.41 -39.74
C GLU A 88 15.45 40.56 -38.82
N LEU A 89 16.00 40.48 -37.60
CA LEU A 89 16.79 41.47 -36.82
C LEU A 89 16.15 42.78 -36.31
N VAL A 90 15.99 42.86 -34.98
CA VAL A 90 16.35 44.05 -34.17
C VAL A 90 16.93 43.60 -32.83
N THR A 91 18.04 44.24 -32.47
CA THR A 91 18.84 44.19 -31.24
C THR A 91 18.12 44.69 -29.97
N GLY A 92 18.36 44.04 -28.83
CA GLY A 92 18.18 44.63 -27.49
C GLY A 92 17.93 43.59 -26.39
N ASP A 93 18.89 43.41 -25.50
CA ASP A 93 18.71 42.83 -24.15
C ASP A 93 18.97 43.94 -23.11
N PRO A 94 18.54 43.86 -21.84
CA PRO A 94 17.70 42.82 -21.19
C PRO A 94 16.57 43.41 -20.30
N GLU A 95 15.39 42.78 -20.21
CA GLU A 95 14.57 42.92 -18.99
C GLU A 95 13.65 41.71 -18.75
N LEU A 96 13.61 41.35 -17.46
CA LEU A 96 12.85 40.33 -16.75
C LEU A 96 11.43 40.05 -17.29
N ASP A 97 11.10 38.79 -17.61
CA ASP A 97 9.82 38.17 -17.20
C ASP A 97 9.72 36.68 -17.57
N SER A 98 9.17 35.88 -16.63
CA SER A 98 8.42 34.63 -16.81
C SER A 98 9.02 33.50 -17.67
N GLY A 99 9.67 32.56 -16.98
CA GLY A 99 9.90 31.20 -17.52
C GLY A 99 8.58 30.45 -17.77
N PRO A 100 8.57 29.43 -18.65
CA PRO A 100 7.35 28.74 -19.07
C PRO A 100 6.67 28.04 -17.88
N ALA A 101 5.36 28.26 -17.77
CA ALA A 101 4.48 27.57 -16.83
C ALA A 101 4.69 26.05 -16.93
N LEU A 102 4.97 25.44 -15.78
CA LEU A 102 4.89 24.00 -15.61
C LEU A 102 3.48 23.55 -16.05
N PRO A 103 3.34 22.51 -16.89
CA PRO A 103 2.04 21.87 -17.03
C PRO A 103 1.65 21.37 -15.64
N SER A 104 0.49 21.85 -15.19
CA SER A 104 -0.20 21.40 -13.98
C SER A 104 -0.22 19.87 -13.97
N ALA A 105 0.27 19.30 -12.88
CA ALA A 105 0.29 17.87 -12.65
C ALA A 105 -1.14 17.34 -12.77
N ASP A 106 -1.39 16.59 -13.84
CA ASP A 106 -2.60 15.84 -14.07
C ASP A 106 -2.86 14.88 -12.90
N GLU A 107 -4.13 14.76 -12.58
CA GLU A 107 -4.78 14.24 -11.37
C GLU A 107 -4.75 12.70 -11.22
N ASP A 108 -3.60 12.05 -11.31
CA ASP A 108 -3.57 10.59 -11.14
C ASP A 108 -2.28 10.10 -10.46
N SER A 109 -2.18 10.38 -9.17
CA SER A 109 -1.24 9.65 -8.31
C SER A 109 -1.86 8.30 -7.95
N PRO A 110 -1.19 7.16 -8.16
CA PRO A 110 -1.72 5.83 -7.84
C PRO A 110 -2.14 5.63 -6.37
N GLU A 111 -1.66 6.49 -5.46
CA GLU A 111 -2.06 6.50 -4.05
C GLU A 111 -3.46 7.11 -3.82
N GLU A 112 -3.89 8.05 -4.66
CA GLU A 112 -5.18 8.73 -4.56
C GLU A 112 -6.34 7.83 -5.02
N VAL A 113 -6.11 7.02 -6.07
CA VAL A 113 -7.11 6.07 -6.59
C VAL A 113 -7.44 4.99 -5.55
N TRP A 114 -6.43 4.50 -4.84
CA TRP A 114 -6.64 3.48 -3.80
C TRP A 114 -7.30 4.09 -2.56
N LYS A 115 -6.99 5.35 -2.24
CA LYS A 115 -7.64 6.10 -1.16
C LYS A 115 -9.13 6.31 -1.46
N ALA A 116 -9.47 6.75 -2.68
CA ALA A 116 -10.84 7.01 -3.13
C ALA A 116 -11.70 5.74 -3.27
N GLU A 117 -11.17 4.67 -3.86
CA GLU A 117 -11.88 3.39 -4.00
C GLU A 117 -12.18 2.78 -2.62
N TYR A 118 -11.26 2.96 -1.67
CA TYR A 118 -11.45 2.57 -0.28
C TYR A 118 -12.45 3.49 0.46
N GLU A 119 -12.40 4.81 0.26
CA GLU A 119 -13.34 5.82 0.81
C GLU A 119 -14.81 5.54 0.40
N GLU A 120 -15.02 5.17 -0.86
CA GLU A 120 -16.34 4.85 -1.40
C GLU A 120 -16.87 3.54 -0.81
N HIS A 121 -16.00 2.52 -0.70
CA HIS A 121 -16.33 1.27 -0.04
C HIS A 121 -16.68 1.46 1.46
N ILE A 122 -15.98 2.35 2.18
CA ILE A 122 -16.27 2.71 3.59
C ILE A 122 -17.65 3.35 3.72
N SER A 123 -17.95 4.36 2.91
CA SER A 123 -19.22 5.10 2.98
C SER A 123 -20.42 4.21 2.66
N ARG A 124 -20.26 3.32 1.68
CA ARG A 124 -21.30 2.36 1.28
C ARG A 124 -21.52 1.27 2.33
N SER A 125 -20.47 0.74 2.94
CA SER A 125 -20.56 -0.35 3.92
C SER A 125 -21.08 0.14 5.29
N ALA A 126 -20.62 1.29 5.78
CA ALA A 126 -21.14 1.91 6.99
C ALA A 126 -22.64 2.27 6.85
N GLY A 127 -23.02 2.91 5.74
CA GLY A 127 -24.42 3.24 5.45
C GLY A 127 -25.31 2.02 5.26
N ALA A 128 -24.79 0.95 4.64
CA ALA A 128 -25.52 -0.31 4.47
C ALA A 128 -25.79 -1.01 5.81
N ARG A 129 -24.84 -1.02 6.76
CA ARG A 129 -25.00 -1.70 8.06
C ARG A 129 -25.96 -0.98 9.01
N VAL A 130 -25.99 0.35 8.97
CA VAL A 130 -27.01 1.15 9.69
C VAL A 130 -28.41 0.80 9.16
N GLN A 131 -28.56 0.75 7.82
CA GLN A 131 -29.83 0.38 7.18
C GLN A 131 -30.20 -1.10 7.38
N GLU A 132 -29.23 -2.02 7.43
CA GLU A 132 -29.48 -3.45 7.63
C GLU A 132 -29.93 -3.75 9.06
N ARG A 133 -29.35 -3.07 10.07
CA ARG A 133 -29.82 -3.15 11.46
C ARG A 133 -31.25 -2.66 11.64
N GLU A 134 -31.66 -1.61 10.93
CA GLU A 134 -33.06 -1.13 10.93
C GLU A 134 -34.01 -2.07 10.16
N ARG A 135 -33.50 -2.89 9.23
CA ARG A 135 -34.31 -3.81 8.40
C ARG A 135 -34.39 -5.24 8.92
N GLU A 136 -33.51 -5.65 9.82
CA GLU A 136 -33.61 -6.96 10.46
C GLU A 136 -34.80 -7.00 11.43
N GLY A 137 -35.93 -7.48 10.92
CA GLY A 137 -37.07 -7.92 11.73
C GLY A 137 -36.68 -9.02 12.74
N PRO A 138 -37.62 -9.47 13.59
CA PRO A 138 -37.36 -10.41 14.67
C PRO A 138 -36.57 -11.62 14.17
N ARG A 139 -35.29 -11.71 14.57
CA ARG A 139 -34.36 -12.75 14.13
C ARG A 139 -34.89 -14.11 14.60
N ASP A 140 -35.09 -15.03 13.65
CA ASP A 140 -35.36 -16.46 13.88
C ASP A 140 -34.38 -17.02 14.93
N PRO A 141 -34.75 -17.97 15.82
CA PRO A 141 -33.90 -18.38 16.94
C PRO A 141 -32.64 -19.11 16.42
N ARG A 142 -31.58 -18.33 16.17
CA ARG A 142 -30.29 -18.80 15.68
C ARG A 142 -29.53 -19.53 16.79
N HIS A 143 -28.64 -20.43 16.38
CA HIS A 143 -27.67 -21.11 17.24
C HIS A 143 -26.77 -20.05 17.91
N VAL A 144 -27.13 -19.62 19.12
CA VAL A 144 -26.39 -18.61 19.87
C VAL A 144 -25.07 -19.23 20.30
N ARG A 145 -23.99 -18.92 19.57
CA ARG A 145 -22.65 -19.16 20.10
C ARG A 145 -22.52 -18.24 21.32
N ALA A 146 -22.32 -18.84 22.48
CA ALA A 146 -22.14 -18.07 23.71
C ALA A 146 -21.00 -17.07 23.48
N VAL A 147 -21.32 -15.77 23.53
CA VAL A 147 -20.30 -14.73 23.51
C VAL A 147 -19.49 -14.91 24.79
N PRO A 148 -18.17 -15.13 24.73
CA PRO A 148 -17.35 -15.23 25.92
C PRO A 148 -17.57 -14.00 26.81
N THR A 149 -17.81 -14.18 28.10
CA THR A 149 -18.02 -13.07 29.04
C THR A 149 -16.71 -12.33 29.35
N ASP A 150 -15.58 -13.00 29.15
CA ASP A 150 -14.25 -12.46 29.35
C ASP A 150 -13.88 -11.47 28.23
N THR A 151 -13.49 -10.26 28.61
CA THR A 151 -13.11 -9.18 27.69
C THR A 151 -11.86 -9.53 26.88
N ASP A 152 -10.90 -10.22 27.49
CA ASP A 152 -9.61 -10.51 26.87
C ASP A 152 -9.74 -11.65 25.86
N VAL A 153 -10.60 -12.63 26.16
CA VAL A 153 -10.97 -13.70 25.21
C VAL A 153 -11.68 -13.13 24.00
N ARG A 154 -12.61 -12.18 24.20
CA ARG A 154 -13.29 -11.49 23.08
C ARG A 154 -12.34 -10.65 22.24
N ALA A 155 -11.46 -9.89 22.88
CA ALA A 155 -10.46 -9.08 22.19
C ALA A 155 -9.55 -9.98 21.34
N SER A 156 -9.01 -11.05 21.92
CA SER A 156 -8.17 -12.01 21.21
C SER A 156 -8.88 -12.64 20.01
N HIS A 157 -10.13 -13.08 20.18
CA HIS A 157 -10.92 -13.65 19.09
C HIS A 157 -11.24 -12.63 17.98
N ALA A 158 -11.47 -11.36 18.33
CA ALA A 158 -11.64 -10.30 17.34
C ALA A 158 -10.35 -10.04 16.54
N LEU A 159 -9.19 -10.07 17.19
CA LEU A 159 -7.90 -9.94 16.51
C LEU A 159 -7.67 -11.12 15.54
N GLU A 160 -8.02 -12.35 15.94
CA GLU A 160 -7.95 -13.53 15.06
C GLU A 160 -8.83 -13.39 13.81
N ILE A 161 -10.05 -12.86 13.97
CA ILE A 161 -10.95 -12.56 12.84
C ILE A 161 -10.35 -11.46 11.96
N PHE A 162 -9.85 -10.37 12.56
CA PHE A 162 -9.21 -9.27 11.84
C PHE A 162 -8.01 -9.73 11.01
N ASN A 163 -7.17 -10.58 11.55
CA ASN A 163 -5.96 -11.08 10.89
C ASN A 163 -6.24 -11.92 9.63
N GLN A 164 -7.47 -12.45 9.49
CA GLN A 164 -7.90 -13.19 8.31
C GLN A 164 -8.40 -12.29 7.17
N THR A 165 -8.49 -10.98 7.41
CA THR A 165 -8.98 -10.00 6.43
C THR A 165 -7.85 -9.33 5.65
N GLU A 166 -8.20 -8.64 4.58
CA GLU A 166 -7.25 -7.84 3.82
C GLU A 166 -6.70 -6.64 4.60
N HIS A 167 -7.41 -6.18 5.64
CA HIS A 167 -6.98 -5.07 6.49
C HIS A 167 -5.63 -5.34 7.17
N ALA A 168 -5.36 -6.58 7.57
CA ALA A 168 -4.07 -6.96 8.14
C ALA A 168 -2.90 -6.71 7.17
N ARG A 169 -3.10 -6.97 5.87
CA ARG A 169 -2.09 -6.67 4.84
C ARG A 169 -1.88 -5.17 4.66
N THR A 170 -2.95 -4.38 4.74
CA THR A 170 -2.89 -2.91 4.68
C THR A 170 -2.12 -2.36 5.89
N VAL A 171 -2.44 -2.83 7.10
CA VAL A 171 -1.70 -2.49 8.33
C VAL A 171 -0.22 -2.85 8.19
N ALA A 172 0.11 -4.05 7.68
CA ALA A 172 1.50 -4.42 7.38
C ALA A 172 2.20 -3.42 6.45
N GLY A 173 1.46 -2.87 5.47
CA GLY A 173 1.92 -1.82 4.57
C GLY A 173 2.29 -0.54 5.29
N LEU A 174 1.37 -0.06 6.11
CA LEU A 174 1.53 1.16 6.91
C LEU A 174 2.66 1.02 7.94
N CYS A 175 2.80 -0.14 8.59
CA CYS A 175 3.89 -0.39 9.53
C CYS A 175 5.28 -0.20 8.90
N ARG A 176 5.44 -0.51 7.60
CA ARG A 176 6.73 -0.36 6.90
C ARG A 176 7.11 1.10 6.67
N THR A 177 6.14 2.01 6.57
CA THR A 177 6.36 3.42 6.30
C THR A 177 6.33 4.27 7.57
N LEU A 178 5.44 3.94 8.50
CA LEU A 178 5.14 4.71 9.70
C LEU A 178 5.72 4.11 10.98
N GLY A 179 6.30 2.89 10.93
CA GLY A 179 6.83 2.20 12.10
C GLY A 179 5.78 1.38 12.85
N PRO A 180 6.09 0.86 14.04
CA PRO A 180 5.14 0.05 14.82
C PRO A 180 3.97 0.92 15.32
N PRO A 181 2.71 0.49 15.11
CA PRO A 181 1.55 1.20 15.62
C PRO A 181 1.30 0.89 17.11
N TRP A 182 0.58 1.80 17.76
CA TRP A 182 -0.19 1.46 18.95
C TRP A 182 -1.48 0.78 18.55
N VAL A 183 -1.85 -0.31 19.24
CA VAL A 183 -3.05 -1.09 18.92
C VAL A 183 -3.90 -1.29 20.15
N SER A 184 -5.20 -1.04 20.01
CA SER A 184 -6.21 -1.33 21.03
C SER A 184 -7.29 -2.24 20.46
N ALA A 185 -7.78 -3.18 21.26
CA ALA A 185 -8.95 -3.99 20.97
C ALA A 185 -9.87 -4.00 22.19
N LEU A 186 -11.03 -3.34 22.07
CA LEU A 186 -11.95 -3.11 23.19
C LEU A 186 -13.41 -3.39 22.82
N PRO A 187 -14.20 -3.99 23.73
CA PRO A 187 -15.63 -4.21 23.51
C PRO A 187 -16.41 -2.91 23.53
N LEU A 188 -17.37 -2.78 22.61
CA LEU A 188 -18.29 -1.65 22.60
C LEU A 188 -19.40 -1.85 23.64
N ARG A 189 -19.70 -0.79 24.40
CA ARG A 189 -20.73 -0.83 25.46
C ARG A 189 -22.14 -1.07 24.91
N ASP A 190 -22.45 -0.45 23.78
CA ASP A 190 -23.77 -0.52 23.15
C ASP A 190 -23.93 -1.68 22.17
N ALA A 191 -22.88 -2.48 21.96
CA ALA A 191 -22.87 -3.61 21.04
C ALA A 191 -21.99 -4.75 21.60
N PRO A 192 -22.54 -5.64 22.45
CA PRO A 192 -21.74 -6.62 23.20
C PRO A 192 -21.09 -7.72 22.33
N SER A 193 -21.61 -7.91 21.11
CA SER A 193 -21.02 -8.81 20.11
C SER A 193 -19.96 -8.13 19.25
N GLU A 194 -19.69 -6.84 19.44
CA GLU A 194 -18.75 -6.09 18.62
C GLU A 194 -17.54 -5.59 19.43
N ILE A 195 -16.38 -5.65 18.79
CA ILE A 195 -15.10 -5.18 19.29
C ILE A 195 -14.62 -4.05 18.38
N SER A 196 -14.23 -2.93 18.97
CA SER A 196 -13.51 -1.86 18.29
C SER A 196 -12.02 -2.18 18.32
N ILE A 197 -11.40 -2.26 17.14
CA ILE A 197 -9.95 -2.35 17.00
C ILE A 197 -9.44 -1.01 16.50
N VAL A 198 -8.53 -0.38 17.24
CA VAL A 198 -7.85 0.85 16.82
C VAL A 198 -6.40 0.51 16.50
N VAL A 199 -5.92 0.98 15.35
CA VAL A 199 -4.51 0.93 14.94
C VAL A 199 -4.05 2.37 14.69
N ALA A 200 -3.09 2.84 15.46
CA ALA A 200 -2.71 4.25 15.49
C ALA A 200 -1.19 4.48 15.41
N TRP A 201 -0.82 5.57 14.77
CA TRP A 201 0.51 6.18 14.71
C TRP A 201 0.40 7.64 15.16
N GLU A 202 1.54 8.33 15.26
CA GLU A 202 1.58 9.74 15.68
C GLU A 202 0.71 10.68 14.82
N LEU A 203 0.53 10.37 13.53
CA LEU A 203 -0.14 11.24 12.54
C LEU A 203 -1.28 10.55 11.78
N SER A 204 -1.70 9.37 12.22
CA SER A 204 -2.78 8.66 11.54
C SER A 204 -3.36 7.56 12.42
N TRP A 205 -4.67 7.38 12.40
CA TRP A 205 -5.32 6.28 13.08
C TRP A 205 -6.45 5.67 12.23
N TYR A 206 -6.74 4.40 12.51
CA TYR A 206 -7.79 3.63 11.87
C TYR A 206 -8.57 2.86 12.93
N GLN A 207 -9.89 2.95 12.88
CA GLN A 207 -10.80 2.24 13.77
C GLN A 207 -11.64 1.25 12.98
N PHE A 208 -11.52 -0.02 13.32
CA PHE A 208 -12.30 -1.11 12.76
C PHE A 208 -13.34 -1.60 13.76
N ARG A 209 -14.49 -2.07 13.26
CA ARG A 209 -15.46 -2.81 14.07
C ARG A 209 -15.50 -4.26 13.63
N VAL A 210 -15.31 -5.15 14.58
CA VAL A 210 -15.34 -6.60 14.39
C VAL A 210 -16.57 -7.17 15.09
N ASP A 211 -17.42 -7.84 14.34
CA ASP A 211 -18.58 -8.57 14.85
C ASP A 211 -18.20 -10.03 15.11
N LEU A 212 -18.35 -10.45 16.35
CA LEU A 212 -18.07 -11.81 16.82
C LEU A 212 -19.20 -12.80 16.50
N GLY A 213 -20.32 -12.33 15.94
CA GLY A 213 -21.42 -13.15 15.46
C GLY A 213 -21.12 -13.86 14.14
N ASP A 214 -22.15 -14.47 13.56
CA ASP A 214 -22.07 -15.17 12.27
C ASP A 214 -22.39 -14.21 11.11
N SER A 215 -21.59 -13.14 11.00
CA SER A 215 -21.66 -12.21 9.87
C SER A 215 -20.80 -12.71 8.71
N ARG A 216 -21.28 -12.54 7.47
CA ARG A 216 -20.50 -12.85 6.26
C ARG A 216 -19.33 -11.88 6.06
N ASP A 217 -19.47 -10.66 6.54
CA ASP A 217 -18.44 -9.64 6.56
C ASP A 217 -18.24 -9.18 8.01
N PRO A 218 -17.37 -9.86 8.77
CA PRO A 218 -17.26 -9.63 10.20
C PRO A 218 -16.45 -8.39 10.55
N VAL A 219 -15.68 -7.82 9.63
CA VAL A 219 -14.80 -6.67 9.90
C VAL A 219 -15.14 -5.52 8.97
N LEU A 220 -15.33 -4.34 9.52
CA LEU A 220 -15.48 -3.11 8.74
C LEU A 220 -14.52 -2.04 9.23
N LEU A 221 -14.04 -1.20 8.33
CA LEU A 221 -13.42 0.06 8.71
C LEU A 221 -14.52 1.06 9.08
N PHE A 222 -14.54 1.49 10.33
CA PHE A 222 -15.57 2.36 10.89
C PHE A 222 -15.20 3.83 10.80
N ALA A 223 -13.94 4.17 11.10
CA ALA A 223 -13.44 5.54 11.03
C ALA A 223 -11.92 5.57 10.81
N LYS A 224 -11.39 6.72 10.37
CA LYS A 224 -9.96 7.02 10.29
C LYS A 224 -9.76 8.52 10.53
N GLY A 225 -8.55 8.91 10.90
CA GLY A 225 -8.20 10.31 11.10
C GLY A 225 -6.70 10.54 11.10
N GLU A 226 -6.31 11.79 11.28
CA GLU A 226 -4.92 12.26 11.19
C GLU A 226 -4.37 12.75 12.53
N GLU A 227 -5.24 12.99 13.51
CA GLU A 227 -4.86 13.43 14.85
C GLU A 227 -5.35 12.42 15.90
N LEU A 228 -4.46 12.01 16.82
CA LEU A 228 -4.79 11.01 17.84
C LEU A 228 -5.88 11.52 18.81
N ASP A 229 -5.98 12.84 19.00
CA ASP A 229 -6.97 13.50 19.85
C ASP A 229 -8.40 13.43 19.29
N GLU A 230 -8.56 13.01 18.02
CA GLU A 230 -9.88 12.71 17.42
C GLU A 230 -10.45 11.38 17.92
N LEU A 231 -9.61 10.50 18.47
CA LEU A 231 -10.05 9.24 19.06
C LEU A 231 -10.70 9.47 20.42
N ASP A 232 -11.76 8.71 20.67
CA ASP A 232 -12.32 8.59 22.02
C ASP A 232 -11.25 8.02 22.95
N GLU A 233 -10.90 8.74 24.02
CA GLU A 233 -9.89 8.34 25.00
C GLU A 233 -10.15 6.93 25.58
N THR A 234 -11.42 6.50 25.64
CA THR A 234 -11.78 5.17 26.13
C THR A 234 -11.31 4.04 25.21
N LEU A 235 -11.01 4.34 23.94
CA LEU A 235 -10.49 3.41 22.94
C LEU A 235 -8.96 3.38 22.90
N CYS A 236 -8.27 4.29 23.59
CA CYS A 236 -6.81 4.38 23.62
C CYS A 236 -6.18 3.50 24.71
N HIS A 237 -6.71 2.29 24.91
CA HIS A 237 -6.12 1.31 25.82
C HIS A 237 -5.25 0.35 25.02
N TRP A 238 -3.97 0.69 24.84
CA TRP A 238 -3.01 -0.01 23.97
C TRP A 238 -2.66 -1.43 24.45
N ASN A 239 -3.62 -2.36 24.37
CA ASN A 239 -3.56 -3.73 24.88
C ASN A 239 -3.18 -4.77 23.83
N ALA A 240 -2.80 -4.35 22.64
CA ALA A 240 -2.41 -5.21 21.54
C ALA A 240 -1.18 -4.63 20.82
N SER A 241 -0.57 -5.45 19.98
CA SER A 241 0.56 -5.05 19.14
C SER A 241 0.42 -5.60 17.73
N ALA A 242 1.02 -4.89 16.77
CA ALA A 242 1.13 -5.38 15.40
C ALA A 242 2.48 -6.07 15.19
N GLN A 243 2.45 -7.25 14.57
CA GLN A 243 3.63 -7.99 14.13
C GLN A 243 4.14 -7.46 12.78
N ALA A 244 5.36 -7.88 12.40
CA ALA A 244 6.02 -7.42 11.18
C ALA A 244 5.27 -7.77 9.87
N ASP A 245 4.43 -8.81 9.92
CA ASP A 245 3.56 -9.25 8.82
C ASP A 245 2.19 -8.53 8.81
N GLY A 246 1.93 -7.65 9.78
CA GLY A 246 0.67 -6.92 9.99
C GLY A 246 -0.36 -7.65 10.84
N SER A 247 -0.07 -8.86 11.32
CA SER A 247 -0.94 -9.59 12.23
C SER A 247 -1.00 -8.89 13.58
N LEU A 248 -2.20 -8.71 14.12
CA LEU A 248 -2.43 -8.13 15.44
C LEU A 248 -2.50 -9.22 16.50
N VAL A 249 -1.80 -9.03 17.62
CA VAL A 249 -1.80 -9.97 18.75
C VAL A 249 -2.14 -9.26 20.04
N ALA A 250 -2.89 -9.93 20.92
CA ALA A 250 -3.18 -9.41 22.24
C ALA A 250 -1.91 -9.39 23.11
N GLY A 251 -1.78 -8.37 23.95
CA GLY A 251 -0.61 -8.13 24.79
C GLY A 251 0.22 -6.92 24.36
N LEU A 252 1.04 -6.43 25.29
CA LEU A 252 1.96 -5.32 25.04
C LEU A 252 3.00 -5.72 23.97
N PRO A 253 3.48 -4.77 23.15
CA PRO A 253 4.51 -5.04 22.16
C PRO A 253 5.75 -5.63 22.84
N THR A 254 6.18 -6.82 22.39
CA THR A 254 7.45 -7.42 22.81
C THR A 254 8.58 -6.58 22.22
N GLU A 255 9.36 -5.93 23.08
CA GLU A 255 10.55 -5.13 22.72
C GLU A 255 11.62 -5.91 21.96
#